data_AF-A0A9E2JJL8-F1
#
_entry.id   AF-A0A9E2JJL8-F1
#
_cell.length_a   1.000
_cell.length_b   1.000
_cell.length_c   1.000
_cell.angle_alpha   90.00
_cell.angle_beta   90.00
_cell.angle_gamma   90.00
#
_symmetry.space_group_name_H-M   'P 1'
#
loop_
_entity.id
_entity.type
_entity.pdbx_description
1 polymer ?
#
loop_
_entity_poly.entity_id
_entity_poly.type
_entity_poly.pdbx_seq_one_letter_code
_entity_poly.pdbx_strand_id
1 'polypeptide(L)'
;MKSIKWIYNNSLFLITLFLFVFIPLYPKLPVIGVSHTWVYIRAEDFLVAFAGLVFISLLLTKKVTLKTPLTIPIFLFWLVGAVSTLFAISYIFPNLANVFPNVALFHYFRRIEYLSLFFIGFFAIRSKKQIPTVVFVLAITLIAVFIYGLGQRLWEFPAYLTMNEEFAKGIPLKLSAASRIPSTFAGHYDLAAYLVMLIPIVGSMIFGFKKLYIKIFLLLSALSGLILLFMTASRVSFAVYLVTTTFLLIIQKQKKYIIPVVVVSIMLMSSFQGISQRFASTITEVDLVVDARSGKAVGISKGTDKTGKILIEEKQSTGESLPQGSGFISAPSKQGSSANKISYKRTKIQAGQEITEVTDMEGNFVIKKALAYDVSFTTRFQGQWPRATEAFDRSML
;
A
#
# COMPACT_ATOMS: atom_id res chain seq x y z
N MET A 1 -40.65 5.56 23.63
CA MET A 1 -40.59 6.78 22.77
C MET A 1 -39.27 7.54 22.85
N LYS A 2 -38.66 7.77 24.04
CA LYS A 2 -37.38 8.53 24.16
C LYS A 2 -36.21 7.90 23.38
N SER A 3 -36.03 6.58 23.44
CA SER A 3 -34.91 5.89 22.77
C SER A 3 -35.01 5.94 21.24
N ILE A 4 -36.20 5.78 20.66
CA ILE A 4 -36.42 5.87 19.21
C ILE A 4 -36.13 7.29 18.70
N LYS A 5 -36.58 8.32 19.44
CA LYS A 5 -36.28 9.71 19.11
C LYS A 5 -34.78 10.01 19.18
N TRP A 6 -34.07 9.41 20.13
CA TRP A 6 -32.61 9.54 20.23
C TRP A 6 -31.88 8.88 19.05
N ILE A 7 -32.26 7.64 18.71
CA ILE A 7 -31.69 6.91 17.56
C ILE A 7 -31.89 7.72 16.28
N TYR A 8 -33.11 8.20 16.06
CA TYR A 8 -33.43 9.00 14.89
C TYR A 8 -32.62 10.31 14.81
N ASN A 9 -32.39 10.97 15.95
CA ASN A 9 -31.58 12.18 16.02
C ASN A 9 -30.07 11.94 15.85
N ASN A 10 -29.60 10.71 16.09
CA ASN A 10 -28.19 10.30 16.01
C ASN A 10 -27.95 9.25 14.92
N SER A 11 -28.84 9.16 13.93
CA SER A 11 -28.79 8.12 12.89
C SER A 11 -27.47 8.13 12.13
N LEU A 12 -27.00 9.31 11.69
CA LEU A 12 -25.70 9.45 11.02
C LEU A 12 -24.54 9.02 11.91
N PHE A 13 -24.59 9.34 13.21
CA PHE A 13 -23.55 8.92 14.14
C PHE A 13 -23.47 7.40 14.27
N LEU A 14 -24.62 6.74 14.43
CA LEU A 14 -24.70 5.28 14.50
C LEU A 14 -24.25 4.62 13.20
N ILE A 15 -24.65 5.16 12.05
CA ILE A 15 -24.21 4.69 10.73
C ILE A 15 -22.69 4.84 10.60
N THR A 16 -22.11 5.97 10.97
CA THR A 16 -20.65 6.17 10.93
C THR A 16 -19.91 5.19 11.83
N LEU A 17 -20.38 4.97 13.07
CA LEU A 17 -19.79 3.97 13.95
C LEU A 17 -19.88 2.56 13.35
N PHE A 18 -21.03 2.22 12.77
CA PHE A 18 -21.21 0.94 12.10
C PHE A 18 -20.26 0.79 10.91
N LEU A 19 -20.11 1.81 10.06
CA LEU A 19 -19.18 1.78 8.93
C LEU A 19 -17.71 1.65 9.39
N PHE A 20 -17.32 2.29 10.50
CA PHE A 20 -15.98 2.13 11.07
C PHE A 20 -15.68 0.70 11.52
N VAL A 21 -16.69 -0.09 11.87
CA VAL A 21 -16.53 -1.50 12.22
C VAL A 21 -16.65 -2.38 10.98
N PHE A 22 -17.71 -2.18 10.20
CA PHE A 22 -18.06 -3.05 9.08
C PHE A 22 -17.04 -2.98 7.95
N ILE A 23 -16.67 -1.79 7.48
CA ILE A 23 -15.78 -1.67 6.31
C ILE A 23 -14.43 -2.33 6.57
N PRO A 24 -13.78 -2.14 7.74
CA PRO A 24 -12.53 -2.81 8.02
C PRO A 24 -12.67 -4.28 8.36
N LEU A 25 -13.78 -4.76 8.95
CA LEU A 25 -13.89 -6.18 9.39
C LEU A 25 -14.62 -7.10 8.41
N TYR A 26 -15.37 -6.54 7.46
CA TYR A 26 -16.05 -7.35 6.47
C TYR A 26 -15.08 -7.75 5.36
N PRO A 27 -14.94 -9.06 5.05
CA PRO A 27 -14.14 -9.51 3.93
C PRO A 27 -14.65 -8.92 2.61
N LYS A 28 -13.75 -8.63 1.67
CA LYS A 28 -14.05 -7.92 0.41
C LYS A 28 -14.76 -8.81 -0.62
N LEU A 29 -15.92 -9.34 -0.24
CA LEU A 29 -16.71 -10.25 -1.05
C LEU A 29 -17.43 -9.49 -2.17
N PRO A 30 -17.29 -9.94 -3.43
CA PRO A 30 -18.07 -9.38 -4.52
C PRO A 30 -19.53 -9.85 -4.45
N VAL A 31 -20.43 -8.96 -4.81
CA VAL A 31 -21.87 -9.25 -4.92
C VAL A 31 -22.30 -9.21 -6.38
N ILE A 32 -21.81 -8.21 -7.13
CA ILE A 32 -22.11 -8.05 -8.56
C ILE A 32 -20.80 -7.94 -9.34
N GLY A 33 -20.61 -8.87 -10.28
CA GLY A 33 -19.50 -8.82 -11.24
C GLY A 33 -19.68 -7.68 -12.24
N VAL A 34 -18.58 -7.06 -12.63
CA VAL A 34 -18.55 -6.00 -13.64
C VAL A 34 -17.65 -6.46 -14.77
N SER A 35 -18.13 -6.41 -16.01
CA SER A 35 -17.35 -6.82 -17.17
C SER A 35 -16.15 -5.90 -17.39
N HIS A 36 -15.06 -6.48 -17.92
CA HIS A 36 -13.83 -5.76 -18.29
C HIS A 36 -13.09 -5.07 -17.13
N THR A 37 -13.33 -5.53 -15.89
CA THR A 37 -12.61 -5.08 -14.70
C THR A 37 -12.58 -6.18 -13.65
N TRP A 38 -11.56 -6.18 -12.79
CA TRP A 38 -11.48 -7.02 -11.60
C TRP A 38 -11.91 -6.27 -10.32
N VAL A 39 -12.53 -5.11 -10.46
CA VAL A 39 -13.07 -4.33 -9.35
C VAL A 39 -14.60 -4.46 -9.35
N TYR A 40 -15.08 -5.50 -8.67
CA TYR A 40 -16.50 -5.79 -8.55
C TYR A 40 -17.22 -4.87 -7.55
N ILE A 41 -18.55 -4.87 -7.62
CA ILE A 41 -19.40 -4.19 -6.64
C ILE A 41 -19.52 -5.14 -5.44
N ARG A 42 -19.09 -4.67 -4.28
CA ARG A 42 -18.97 -5.45 -3.04
C ARG A 42 -20.11 -5.14 -2.08
N ALA A 43 -20.27 -5.95 -1.04
CA ALA A 43 -21.34 -5.76 -0.07
C ALA A 43 -21.23 -4.42 0.67
N GLU A 44 -20.01 -3.94 0.96
CA GLU A 44 -19.83 -2.63 1.59
C GLU A 44 -20.30 -1.47 0.72
N ASP A 45 -20.26 -1.61 -0.61
CA ASP A 45 -20.64 -0.55 -1.54
C ASP A 45 -22.15 -0.27 -1.40
N PHE A 46 -22.97 -1.30 -1.13
CA PHE A 46 -24.40 -1.15 -0.83
C PHE A 46 -24.66 -0.47 0.51
N LEU A 47 -23.84 -0.73 1.52
CA LEU A 47 -23.96 -0.09 2.84
C LEU A 47 -23.56 1.38 2.77
N VAL A 48 -22.54 1.71 1.98
CA VAL A 48 -22.15 3.09 1.71
C VAL A 48 -23.26 3.80 0.92
N ALA A 49 -23.85 3.14 -0.09
CA ALA A 49 -25.00 3.68 -0.82
C ALA A 49 -26.19 3.94 0.11
N PHE A 50 -26.52 3.00 1.01
CA PHE A 50 -27.57 3.18 2.01
C PHE A 50 -27.27 4.36 2.94
N ALA A 51 -26.04 4.49 3.43
CA ALA A 51 -25.62 5.64 4.24
C ALA A 51 -25.77 6.96 3.48
N GLY A 52 -25.45 6.96 2.17
CA GLY A 52 -25.67 8.07 1.25
C GLY A 52 -27.15 8.43 1.11
N LEU A 53 -28.04 7.45 0.94
CA LEU A 53 -29.49 7.67 0.88
C LEU A 53 -30.05 8.26 2.18
N VAL A 54 -29.59 7.78 3.33
CA VAL A 54 -29.96 8.36 4.64
C VAL A 54 -29.48 9.81 4.74
N PHE A 55 -28.25 10.10 4.31
CA PHE A 55 -27.71 11.45 4.29
C PHE A 55 -28.52 12.37 3.37
N ILE A 56 -28.86 11.93 2.16
CA ILE A 56 -29.70 12.68 1.21
C ILE A 56 -31.09 12.94 1.81
N SER A 57 -31.73 11.95 2.43
CA SER A 57 -33.01 12.12 3.12
C SER A 57 -32.94 13.18 4.23
N LEU A 58 -31.85 13.16 5.01
CA LEU A 58 -31.61 14.18 6.04
C LEU A 58 -31.31 15.57 5.45
N LEU A 59 -30.71 15.63 4.27
CA LEU A 59 -30.46 16.87 3.54
C LEU A 59 -31.76 17.48 3.03
N LEU A 60 -32.65 16.66 2.43
CA LEU A 60 -33.97 17.09 1.95
C LEU A 60 -34.87 17.57 3.11
N THR A 61 -34.76 16.93 4.28
CA THR A 61 -35.46 17.37 5.51
C THR A 61 -34.75 18.52 6.24
N LYS A 62 -33.70 19.11 5.64
CA LYS A 62 -32.90 20.25 6.17
C LYS A 62 -32.28 20.00 7.56
N LYS A 63 -32.10 18.74 7.95
CA LYS A 63 -31.46 18.35 9.23
C LYS A 63 -29.94 18.34 9.16
N VAL A 64 -29.42 18.20 7.96
CA VAL A 64 -28.00 18.38 7.63
C VAL A 64 -27.87 19.37 6.49
N THR A 65 -26.66 19.85 6.27
CA THR A 65 -26.35 20.76 5.17
C THR A 65 -25.21 20.17 4.35
N LEU A 66 -24.88 20.79 3.22
CA LEU A 66 -23.64 20.50 2.50
C LEU A 66 -22.54 21.51 2.84
N LYS A 67 -22.73 22.42 3.81
CA LYS A 67 -21.76 23.49 4.09
C LYS A 67 -20.64 22.96 4.98
N THR A 68 -19.47 22.75 4.39
CA THR A 68 -18.23 22.33 5.07
C THR A 68 -17.04 23.08 4.46
N PRO A 69 -15.89 23.14 5.15
CA PRO A 69 -14.67 23.73 4.58
C PRO A 69 -14.19 23.04 3.29
N LEU A 70 -14.54 21.76 3.08
CA LEU A 70 -14.11 20.96 1.93
C LEU A 70 -15.18 20.82 0.85
N THR A 71 -16.35 21.44 1.01
CA THR A 71 -17.44 21.29 0.04
C THR A 71 -17.03 21.78 -1.33
N ILE A 72 -16.57 23.03 -1.45
CA ILE A 72 -16.18 23.61 -2.75
C ILE A 72 -15.05 22.79 -3.39
N PRO A 73 -13.94 22.45 -2.69
CA PRO A 73 -12.90 21.58 -3.25
C PRO A 73 -13.40 20.21 -3.73
N ILE A 74 -14.26 19.53 -2.96
CA ILE A 74 -14.79 18.21 -3.33
C ILE A 74 -15.69 18.32 -4.57
N PHE A 75 -16.60 19.30 -4.61
CA PHE A 75 -17.47 19.50 -5.76
C PHE A 75 -16.69 19.91 -7.02
N LEU A 76 -15.66 20.75 -6.88
CA LEU A 76 -14.78 21.09 -7.99
C LEU A 76 -14.02 19.86 -8.50
N PHE A 77 -13.48 19.04 -7.61
CA PHE A 77 -12.82 17.78 -7.97
C PHE A 77 -13.77 16.83 -8.70
N TRP A 78 -15.01 16.69 -8.25
CA TRP A 78 -16.04 15.91 -8.94
C TRP A 78 -16.38 16.50 -10.30
N LEU A 79 -16.58 17.81 -10.40
CA LEU A 79 -16.91 18.49 -11.66
C LEU A 79 -15.80 18.29 -12.70
N VAL A 80 -14.55 18.55 -12.32
CA VAL A 80 -13.38 18.35 -13.20
C VAL A 80 -13.26 16.88 -13.59
N GLY A 81 -13.46 15.96 -12.64
CA GLY A 81 -13.48 14.52 -12.90
C GLY A 81 -14.58 14.11 -13.89
N ALA A 82 -15.79 14.67 -13.77
CA ALA A 82 -16.91 14.41 -14.68
C ALA A 82 -16.58 14.90 -16.08
N VAL A 83 -16.17 16.16 -16.22
CA VAL A 83 -15.83 16.76 -17.52
C VAL A 83 -14.71 15.97 -18.18
N SER A 84 -13.65 15.63 -17.44
CA SER A 84 -12.54 14.83 -17.95
C SER A 84 -12.98 13.42 -18.38
N THR A 85 -13.84 12.76 -17.61
CA THR A 85 -14.36 11.41 -17.94
C THR A 85 -15.24 11.46 -19.18
N LEU A 86 -16.16 12.43 -19.26
CA LEU A 86 -17.05 12.61 -20.41
C LEU A 86 -16.26 12.97 -21.68
N PHE A 87 -15.25 13.84 -21.56
CA PHE A 87 -14.35 14.18 -22.65
C PHE A 87 -13.60 12.94 -23.14
N ALA A 88 -13.02 12.16 -22.23
CA ALA A 88 -12.28 10.95 -22.58
C ALA A 88 -13.18 9.91 -23.28
N ILE A 89 -14.40 9.68 -22.75
CA ILE A 89 -15.38 8.76 -23.37
C ILE A 89 -15.78 9.23 -24.77
N SER A 90 -15.95 10.53 -24.98
CA SER A 90 -16.48 11.07 -26.24
C SER A 90 -15.40 11.22 -27.32
N TYR A 91 -14.18 11.62 -26.96
CA TYR A 91 -13.15 12.04 -27.92
C TYR A 91 -11.90 11.16 -27.93
N ILE A 92 -11.54 10.52 -26.82
CA ILE A 92 -10.29 9.75 -26.71
C ILE A 92 -10.56 8.25 -26.91
N PHE A 93 -11.52 7.70 -26.18
CA PHE A 93 -11.79 6.26 -26.13
C PHE A 93 -12.18 5.65 -27.48
N PRO A 94 -12.94 6.32 -28.36
CA PRO A 94 -13.23 5.78 -29.70
C PRO A 94 -11.98 5.49 -30.54
N ASN A 95 -10.85 6.13 -30.22
CA ASN A 95 -9.58 5.98 -30.92
C ASN A 95 -8.61 4.99 -30.24
N LEU A 96 -9.03 4.33 -29.14
CA LEU A 96 -8.19 3.41 -28.37
C LEU A 96 -8.83 2.02 -28.32
N ALA A 97 -8.04 0.99 -28.66
CA ALA A 97 -8.45 -0.39 -28.48
C ALA A 97 -8.46 -0.79 -26.99
N ASN A 98 -9.41 -1.65 -26.60
CA ASN A 98 -9.53 -2.22 -25.25
C ASN A 98 -9.78 -1.18 -24.13
N VAL A 99 -10.46 -0.08 -24.46
CA VAL A 99 -10.91 0.90 -23.46
C VAL A 99 -12.43 0.88 -23.38
N PHE A 100 -12.96 0.72 -22.17
CA PHE A 100 -14.37 0.45 -21.94
C PHE A 100 -15.04 1.64 -21.22
N PRO A 101 -15.97 2.38 -21.88
CA PRO A 101 -16.63 3.55 -21.30
C PRO A 101 -17.35 3.29 -19.97
N ASN A 102 -17.98 2.13 -19.83
CA ASN A 102 -18.66 1.72 -18.61
C ASN A 102 -17.70 1.64 -17.42
N VAL A 103 -16.48 1.12 -17.62
CA VAL A 103 -15.46 1.01 -16.56
C VAL A 103 -15.01 2.40 -16.11
N ALA A 104 -14.82 3.34 -17.04
CA ALA A 104 -14.47 4.71 -16.71
C ALA A 104 -15.58 5.43 -15.92
N LEU A 105 -16.85 5.21 -16.27
CA LEU A 105 -17.99 5.74 -15.52
C LEU A 105 -18.05 5.16 -14.10
N PHE A 106 -17.91 3.84 -13.94
CA PHE A 106 -17.86 3.22 -12.61
C PHE A 106 -16.69 3.75 -11.77
N HIS A 107 -15.53 3.94 -12.39
CA HIS A 107 -14.38 4.52 -11.72
C HIS A 107 -14.64 5.97 -11.27
N TYR A 108 -15.33 6.78 -12.07
CA TYR A 108 -15.76 8.11 -11.67
C TYR A 108 -16.77 8.07 -10.51
N PHE A 109 -17.79 7.21 -10.58
CA PHE A 109 -18.77 7.05 -9.49
C PHE A 109 -18.13 6.61 -8.18
N ARG A 110 -17.09 5.78 -8.23
CA ARG A 110 -16.33 5.41 -7.03
C ARG A 110 -15.72 6.61 -6.32
N ARG A 111 -15.25 7.63 -7.06
CA ARG A 111 -14.71 8.86 -6.47
C ARG A 111 -15.78 9.68 -5.77
N ILE A 112 -17.01 9.67 -6.31
CA ILE A 112 -18.16 10.29 -5.65
C ILE A 112 -18.49 9.52 -4.37
N GLU A 113 -18.61 8.19 -4.46
CA GLU A 113 -18.87 7.31 -3.32
C GLU A 113 -17.88 7.54 -2.17
N TYR A 114 -16.58 7.46 -2.44
CA TYR A 114 -15.54 7.60 -1.41
C TYR A 114 -15.51 8.97 -0.76
N LEU A 115 -15.63 10.05 -1.53
CA LEU A 115 -15.64 11.41 -0.97
C LEU A 115 -17.00 11.77 -0.34
N SER A 116 -18.09 11.09 -0.68
CA SER A 116 -19.38 11.30 -0.02
C SER A 116 -19.36 10.91 1.47
N LEU A 117 -18.55 9.91 1.82
CA LEU A 117 -18.33 9.47 3.21
C LEU A 117 -17.77 10.58 4.10
N PHE A 118 -17.06 11.56 3.52
CA PHE A 118 -16.62 12.73 4.27
C PHE A 118 -17.81 13.52 4.83
N PHE A 119 -18.83 13.80 4.02
CA PHE A 119 -20.01 14.54 4.49
C PHE A 119 -20.77 13.76 5.57
N ILE A 120 -20.90 12.45 5.38
CA ILE A 120 -21.53 11.56 6.37
C ILE A 120 -20.78 11.64 7.70
N GLY A 121 -19.45 11.46 7.69
CA GLY A 121 -18.62 11.54 8.89
C GLY A 121 -18.58 12.93 9.52
N PHE A 122 -18.52 14.00 8.71
CA PHE A 122 -18.47 15.38 9.18
C PHE A 122 -19.74 15.78 9.95
N PHE A 123 -20.93 15.41 9.45
CA PHE A 123 -22.20 15.73 10.10
C PHE A 123 -22.65 14.71 11.16
N ALA A 124 -21.99 13.55 11.24
CA ALA A 124 -22.23 12.53 12.25
C ALA A 124 -21.77 12.97 13.65
N ILE A 125 -20.60 13.61 13.76
CA ILE A 125 -20.01 14.00 15.05
C ILE A 125 -20.44 15.43 15.39
N ARG A 126 -21.48 15.55 16.23
CA ARG A 126 -22.07 16.84 16.64
C ARG A 126 -21.55 17.36 17.96
N SER A 127 -20.89 16.51 18.77
CA SER A 127 -20.41 16.89 20.09
C SER A 127 -19.07 16.26 20.45
N LYS A 128 -18.24 16.99 21.19
CA LYS A 128 -17.00 16.49 21.79
C LYS A 128 -17.22 15.25 22.69
N LYS A 129 -18.43 15.10 23.25
CA LYS A 129 -18.82 13.93 24.07
C LYS A 129 -18.84 12.62 23.27
N GLN A 130 -18.94 12.68 21.95
CA GLN A 130 -18.96 11.50 21.07
C GLN A 130 -17.55 11.00 20.70
N ILE A 131 -16.52 11.84 20.85
CA ILE A 131 -15.14 11.50 20.48
C ILE A 131 -14.63 10.26 21.22
N PRO A 132 -14.86 10.08 22.54
CA PRO A 132 -14.45 8.85 23.22
C PRO A 132 -15.05 7.58 22.63
N THR A 133 -16.32 7.62 22.24
CA THR A 133 -16.99 6.48 21.59
C THR A 133 -16.36 6.17 20.25
N VAL A 134 -16.08 7.19 19.42
CA VAL A 134 -15.41 7.00 18.12
C VAL A 134 -14.02 6.38 18.30
N VAL A 135 -13.20 6.92 19.22
CA VAL A 135 -11.85 6.39 19.48
C VAL A 135 -11.90 4.95 19.99
N PHE A 136 -12.84 4.64 20.88
CA PHE A 136 -13.04 3.28 21.37
C PHE A 136 -13.44 2.30 20.27
N VAL A 137 -14.37 2.69 19.39
CA VAL A 137 -14.78 1.87 18.24
C VAL A 137 -13.63 1.64 17.27
N LEU A 138 -12.83 2.68 16.95
CA LEU A 138 -11.65 2.53 16.11
C LEU A 138 -10.60 1.60 16.74
N ALA A 139 -10.37 1.73 18.05
CA ALA A 139 -9.40 0.89 18.77
C ALA A 139 -9.83 -0.59 18.83
N ILE A 140 -11.11 -0.87 19.13
CA ILE A 140 -11.64 -2.23 19.10
C ILE A 140 -11.59 -2.82 17.69
N THR A 141 -11.96 -2.03 16.68
CA THR A 141 -11.91 -2.47 15.28
C THR A 141 -10.47 -2.81 14.89
N LEU A 142 -9.50 -1.98 15.29
CA LEU A 142 -8.08 -2.25 15.05
C LEU A 142 -7.63 -3.56 15.71
N ILE A 143 -8.04 -3.83 16.95
CA ILE A 143 -7.76 -5.09 17.63
C ILE A 143 -8.41 -6.27 16.89
N ALA A 144 -9.65 -6.15 16.45
CA ALA A 144 -10.34 -7.21 15.72
C ALA A 144 -9.68 -7.49 14.34
N VAL A 145 -9.27 -6.46 13.62
CA VAL A 145 -8.48 -6.58 12.37
C VAL A 145 -7.14 -7.28 12.65
N PHE A 146 -6.50 -6.96 13.78
CA PHE A 146 -5.27 -7.62 14.22
C PHE A 146 -5.47 -9.09 14.56
N ILE A 147 -6.51 -9.43 15.34
CA ILE A 147 -6.83 -10.83 15.68
C ILE A 147 -7.10 -11.64 14.41
N TYR A 148 -7.87 -11.09 13.47
CA TYR A 148 -8.13 -11.76 12.20
C TYR A 148 -6.85 -11.95 11.38
N GLY A 149 -5.99 -10.93 11.31
CA GLY A 149 -4.68 -11.02 10.65
C GLY A 149 -3.75 -12.05 11.30
N LEU A 150 -3.75 -12.16 12.63
CA LEU A 150 -3.04 -13.24 13.33
C LEU A 150 -3.63 -14.61 12.97
N GLY A 151 -4.96 -14.72 12.91
CA GLY A 151 -5.62 -15.96 12.51
C GLY A 151 -5.30 -16.38 11.08
N GLN A 152 -5.08 -15.44 10.16
CA GLN A 152 -4.60 -15.77 8.82
C GLN A 152 -3.18 -16.35 8.83
N ARG A 153 -2.32 -15.92 9.77
CA ARG A 153 -0.95 -16.43 9.88
C ARG A 153 -0.82 -17.73 10.67
N LEU A 154 -1.60 -17.87 11.75
CA LEU A 154 -1.44 -18.93 12.75
C LEU A 154 -2.50 -20.02 12.65
N TRP A 155 -3.71 -19.70 12.18
CA TRP A 155 -4.88 -20.60 12.17
C TRP A 155 -5.50 -20.76 10.78
N GLU A 156 -4.78 -20.39 9.72
CA GLU A 156 -5.21 -20.52 8.32
C GLU A 156 -6.58 -19.88 8.01
N PHE A 157 -6.93 -18.77 8.67
CA PHE A 157 -8.14 -18.04 8.31
C PHE A 157 -8.10 -17.62 6.84
N PRO A 158 -9.26 -17.62 6.14
CA PRO A 158 -9.30 -17.28 4.74
C PRO A 158 -8.91 -15.82 4.51
N ALA A 159 -8.24 -15.57 3.39
CA ALA A 159 -7.97 -14.24 2.86
C ALA A 159 -8.76 -14.05 1.56
N TYR A 160 -9.38 -12.87 1.42
CA TYR A 160 -10.17 -12.50 0.25
C TYR A 160 -9.47 -11.35 -0.46
N LEU A 161 -8.60 -11.70 -1.41
CA LEU A 161 -7.76 -10.74 -2.13
C LEU A 161 -8.45 -10.26 -3.40
N THR A 162 -8.19 -9.03 -3.83
CA THR A 162 -8.71 -8.50 -5.12
C THR A 162 -7.59 -7.93 -6.00
N MET A 163 -6.38 -8.47 -5.86
CA MET A 163 -5.18 -7.98 -6.55
C MET A 163 -5.07 -8.46 -8.01
N ASN A 164 -5.86 -9.45 -8.41
CA ASN A 164 -5.98 -9.93 -9.79
C ASN A 164 -7.41 -10.40 -10.06
N GLU A 165 -7.71 -10.69 -11.33
CA GLU A 165 -9.04 -11.10 -11.79
C GLU A 165 -9.54 -12.40 -11.16
N GLU A 166 -8.67 -13.38 -10.95
CA GLU A 166 -9.04 -14.65 -10.33
C GLU A 166 -9.39 -14.50 -8.85
N PHE A 167 -8.59 -13.74 -8.10
CA PHE A 167 -8.82 -13.51 -6.67
C PHE A 167 -10.02 -12.60 -6.42
N ALA A 168 -10.25 -11.62 -7.31
CA ALA A 168 -11.38 -10.70 -7.22
C ALA A 168 -12.75 -11.41 -7.21
N LYS A 169 -12.85 -12.67 -7.66
CA LYS A 169 -14.06 -13.50 -7.61
C LYS A 169 -14.51 -13.87 -6.19
N GLY A 170 -13.76 -13.50 -5.15
CA GLY A 170 -14.14 -13.75 -3.76
C GLY A 170 -13.81 -15.16 -3.26
N ILE A 171 -12.85 -15.82 -3.91
CA ILE A 171 -12.42 -17.17 -3.55
C ILE A 171 -11.59 -17.08 -2.26
N PRO A 172 -11.90 -17.89 -1.22
CA PRO A 172 -11.12 -17.89 0.02
C PRO A 172 -9.74 -18.50 -0.23
N LEU A 173 -8.69 -17.75 0.09
CA LEU A 173 -7.29 -18.18 -0.04
C LEU A 173 -6.68 -18.46 1.32
N LYS A 174 -5.91 -19.54 1.43
CA LYS A 174 -5.06 -19.80 2.60
C LYS A 174 -3.68 -19.22 2.35
N LEU A 175 -3.20 -18.40 3.29
CA LEU A 175 -1.89 -17.77 3.19
C LEU A 175 -0.81 -18.73 3.69
N SER A 176 0.33 -18.78 3.00
CA SER A 176 1.50 -19.47 3.52
C SER A 176 2.12 -18.68 4.68
N ALA A 177 2.90 -19.34 5.55
CA ALA A 177 3.51 -18.69 6.72
C ALA A 177 4.44 -17.50 6.39
N ALA A 178 4.98 -17.46 5.16
CA ALA A 178 5.83 -16.39 4.66
C ALA A 178 5.05 -15.28 3.89
N SER A 179 3.75 -15.47 3.69
CA SER A 179 2.92 -14.52 2.93
C SER A 179 2.66 -13.24 3.70
N ARG A 180 2.50 -12.14 2.96
CA ARG A 180 2.12 -10.83 3.51
C ARG A 180 0.66 -10.86 3.92
N ILE A 181 0.36 -10.28 5.08
CA ILE A 181 -0.99 -10.37 5.66
C ILE A 181 -1.86 -9.22 5.17
N PRO A 182 -3.03 -9.50 4.57
CA PRO A 182 -4.05 -8.50 4.20
C PRO A 182 -5.14 -8.32 5.27
N SER A 183 -5.27 -9.24 6.24
CA SER A 183 -6.46 -9.33 7.10
C SER A 183 -7.72 -9.40 6.23
N THR A 184 -8.75 -8.65 6.57
CA THR A 184 -10.03 -8.50 5.86
C THR A 184 -9.98 -7.51 4.68
N PHE A 185 -8.81 -6.94 4.38
CA PHE A 185 -8.64 -5.97 3.29
C PHE A 185 -8.36 -6.67 1.95
N ALA A 186 -8.60 -5.95 0.85
CA ALA A 186 -8.40 -6.42 -0.52
C ALA A 186 -6.94 -6.76 -0.84
N GLY A 187 -5.99 -6.21 -0.07
CA GLY A 187 -4.57 -6.54 -0.13
C GLY A 187 -3.79 -5.99 1.05
N HIS A 188 -2.55 -6.46 1.19
CA HIS A 188 -1.64 -6.04 2.26
C HIS A 188 -1.28 -4.54 2.20
N TYR A 189 -1.29 -3.93 1.01
CA TYR A 189 -1.08 -2.48 0.86
C TYR A 189 -2.27 -1.65 1.37
N ASP A 190 -3.49 -2.12 1.17
CA ASP A 190 -4.70 -1.44 1.66
C ASP A 190 -4.76 -1.47 3.19
N LEU A 191 -4.46 -2.64 3.77
CA LEU A 191 -4.31 -2.77 5.22
C LEU A 191 -3.22 -1.85 5.74
N ALA A 192 -2.06 -1.79 5.08
CA ALA A 192 -0.97 -0.91 5.50
C ALA A 192 -1.37 0.57 5.44
N ALA A 193 -2.09 1.01 4.41
CA ALA A 193 -2.60 2.38 4.30
C ALA A 193 -3.60 2.72 5.44
N TYR A 194 -4.50 1.79 5.76
CA TYR A 194 -5.40 1.92 6.91
C TYR A 194 -4.65 2.06 8.23
N LEU A 195 -3.65 1.21 8.47
CA LEU A 195 -2.84 1.20 9.69
C LEU A 195 -2.01 2.49 9.86
N VAL A 196 -1.43 3.00 8.76
CA VAL A 196 -0.66 4.25 8.78
C VAL A 196 -1.49 5.43 9.25
N MET A 197 -2.79 5.44 8.98
CA MET A 197 -3.69 6.48 9.51
C MET A 197 -4.14 6.19 10.94
N LEU A 198 -4.45 4.93 11.26
CA LEU A 198 -5.07 4.59 12.54
C LEU A 198 -4.11 4.48 13.72
N ILE A 199 -2.90 3.96 13.52
CA ILE A 199 -1.92 3.87 14.61
C ILE A 199 -1.61 5.27 15.16
N PRO A 200 -1.33 6.30 14.34
CA PRO A 200 -1.11 7.65 14.86
C PRO A 200 -2.37 8.23 15.52
N ILE A 201 -3.57 8.01 14.97
CA ILE A 201 -4.82 8.50 15.58
C ILE A 201 -5.02 7.86 16.97
N VAL A 202 -5.04 6.53 17.06
CA VAL A 202 -5.25 5.79 18.31
C VAL A 202 -4.13 6.04 19.31
N GLY A 203 -2.87 5.99 18.86
CA GLY A 203 -1.69 6.23 19.69
C GLY A 203 -1.64 7.65 20.25
N SER A 204 -2.00 8.66 19.46
CA SER A 204 -2.03 10.05 19.93
C SER A 204 -3.13 10.30 20.97
N MET A 205 -4.22 9.52 20.93
CA MET A 205 -5.32 9.65 21.91
C MET A 205 -4.92 9.19 23.32
N ILE A 206 -3.81 8.47 23.50
CA ILE A 206 -3.26 8.11 24.82
C ILE A 206 -3.08 9.37 25.71
N PHE A 207 -2.69 10.50 25.10
CA PHE A 207 -2.48 11.75 25.83
C PHE A 207 -3.78 12.52 26.11
N GLY A 208 -4.87 12.20 25.41
CA GLY A 208 -6.18 12.84 25.58
C GLY A 208 -6.99 12.32 26.77
N PHE A 209 -6.78 11.06 27.19
CA PHE A 209 -7.51 10.45 28.29
C PHE A 209 -6.76 10.54 29.62
N LYS A 210 -7.48 10.72 30.73
CA LYS A 210 -6.88 10.78 32.09
C LYS A 210 -6.67 9.41 32.71
N LYS A 211 -7.61 8.48 32.49
CA LYS A 211 -7.65 7.18 33.17
C LYS A 211 -6.59 6.22 32.65
N LEU A 212 -5.77 5.66 33.53
CA LEU A 212 -4.62 4.81 33.17
C LEU A 212 -5.04 3.57 32.37
N TYR A 213 -6.11 2.87 32.76
CA TYR A 213 -6.57 1.67 32.04
C TYR A 213 -6.96 1.97 30.57
N ILE A 214 -7.52 3.15 30.29
CA ILE A 214 -7.83 3.58 28.91
C ILE A 214 -6.54 3.82 28.13
N LYS A 215 -5.53 4.43 28.77
CA LYS A 215 -4.21 4.64 28.14
C LYS A 215 -3.53 3.33 27.78
N ILE A 216 -3.55 2.36 28.70
CA ILE A 216 -2.99 1.03 28.48
C ILE A 216 -3.73 0.34 27.32
N PHE A 217 -5.06 0.39 27.31
CA PHE A 217 -5.86 -0.17 26.20
C PHE A 217 -5.52 0.45 24.84
N LEU A 218 -5.42 1.79 24.76
CA LEU A 218 -5.05 2.49 23.52
C LEU A 218 -3.61 2.19 23.09
N LEU A 219 -2.68 2.09 24.04
CA LEU A 219 -1.29 1.71 23.78
C LEU A 219 -1.21 0.30 23.20
N LEU A 220 -1.89 -0.67 23.82
CA LEU A 220 -1.94 -2.05 23.33
C LEU A 220 -2.59 -2.10 21.93
N SER A 221 -3.67 -1.36 21.70
CA SER A 221 -4.31 -1.27 20.38
C SER A 221 -3.35 -0.73 19.31
N ALA A 222 -2.62 0.35 19.62
CA ALA A 222 -1.64 0.94 18.71
C ALA A 222 -0.46 -0.01 18.45
N LEU A 223 0.04 -0.71 19.47
CA LEU A 223 1.08 -1.72 19.33
C LEU A 223 0.62 -2.91 18.49
N SER A 224 -0.60 -3.40 18.68
CA SER A 224 -1.21 -4.42 17.82
C SER A 224 -1.27 -3.97 16.36
N GLY A 225 -1.66 -2.72 16.11
CA GLY A 225 -1.63 -2.12 14.77
C GLY A 225 -0.22 -2.05 14.18
N LEU A 226 0.79 -1.69 14.98
CA LEU A 226 2.19 -1.63 14.55
C LEU A 226 2.76 -3.01 14.23
N ILE A 227 2.47 -4.02 15.06
CA ILE A 227 2.83 -5.42 14.78
C ILE A 227 2.20 -5.86 13.46
N LEU A 228 0.91 -5.57 13.25
CA LEU A 228 0.23 -5.90 12.00
C LEU A 228 0.84 -5.18 10.80
N LEU A 229 1.23 -3.92 10.96
CA LEU A 229 1.91 -3.14 9.92
C LEU A 229 3.20 -3.84 9.50
N PHE A 230 3.95 -4.41 10.43
CA PHE A 230 5.14 -5.19 10.09
C PHE A 230 4.82 -6.50 9.35
N MET A 231 3.68 -7.12 9.64
CA MET A 231 3.23 -8.32 8.93
C MET A 231 2.78 -8.04 7.48
N THR A 232 2.52 -6.77 7.12
CA THR A 232 2.24 -6.38 5.72
C THR A 232 3.50 -6.33 4.85
N ALA A 233 4.69 -6.31 5.45
CA ALA A 233 5.99 -6.13 4.79
C ALA A 233 6.13 -4.86 3.93
N SER A 234 5.35 -3.80 4.21
CA SER A 234 5.38 -2.54 3.46
C SER A 234 6.37 -1.52 4.05
N ARG A 235 7.47 -1.26 3.33
CA ARG A 235 8.53 -0.31 3.74
C ARG A 235 8.03 1.14 3.78
N VAL A 236 7.37 1.58 2.71
CA VAL A 236 6.89 2.95 2.58
C VAL A 236 5.87 3.26 3.67
N SER A 237 4.97 2.32 3.97
CA SER A 237 3.98 2.49 5.03
C SER A 237 4.64 2.67 6.40
N PHE A 238 5.71 1.92 6.71
CA PHE A 238 6.45 2.13 7.96
C PHE A 238 7.06 3.53 8.05
N ALA A 239 7.69 4.02 6.98
CA ALA A 239 8.25 5.37 6.94
C ALA A 239 7.17 6.45 7.12
N VAL A 240 6.04 6.32 6.43
CA VAL A 240 4.92 7.27 6.55
C VAL A 240 4.30 7.22 7.95
N TYR A 241 4.20 6.04 8.57
CA TYR A 241 3.78 5.90 9.97
C TYR A 241 4.69 6.68 10.94
N LEU A 242 6.02 6.57 10.79
CA LEU A 242 6.97 7.30 11.62
C LEU A 242 6.82 8.82 11.45
N VAL A 243 6.74 9.29 10.21
CA VAL A 243 6.52 10.71 9.90
C VAL A 243 5.21 11.21 10.49
N THR A 244 4.11 10.49 10.27
CA THR A 244 2.77 10.89 10.73
C THR A 244 2.68 10.91 12.26
N THR A 245 3.24 9.89 12.93
CA THR A 245 3.25 9.83 14.40
C THR A 245 4.12 10.94 14.99
N THR A 246 5.28 11.19 14.40
CA THR A 246 6.18 12.27 14.83
C THR A 246 5.49 13.63 14.70
N PHE A 247 4.85 13.88 13.55
CA PHE A 247 4.10 15.10 13.29
C PHE A 247 2.93 15.29 14.26
N LEU A 248 2.15 14.24 14.54
CA LEU A 248 1.05 14.30 15.52
C LEU A 248 1.57 14.58 16.94
N LEU A 249 2.67 13.96 17.37
CA LEU A 249 3.27 14.23 18.68
C LEU A 249 3.77 15.68 18.79
N ILE A 250 4.31 16.24 17.70
CA ILE A 250 4.70 17.66 17.65
C ILE A 250 3.48 18.57 17.82
N ILE A 251 2.39 18.32 17.06
CA ILE A 251 1.15 19.09 17.14
C ILE A 251 0.55 19.03 18.55
N GLN A 252 0.59 17.86 19.19
CA GLN A 252 0.10 17.67 20.55
C GLN A 252 1.04 18.19 21.65
N LYS A 253 2.16 18.81 21.27
CA LYS A 253 3.21 19.30 22.18
C LYS A 253 3.84 18.20 23.06
N GLN A 254 3.81 16.95 22.60
CA GLN A 254 4.32 15.76 23.29
C GLN A 254 5.68 15.29 22.74
N LYS A 255 6.56 16.24 22.40
CA LYS A 255 7.85 15.98 21.71
C LYS A 255 8.77 14.99 22.43
N LYS A 256 8.69 14.92 23.76
CA LYS A 256 9.47 13.98 24.58
C LYS A 256 9.23 12.50 24.26
N TYR A 257 8.10 12.16 23.66
CA TYR A 257 7.76 10.78 23.30
C TYR A 257 8.19 10.39 21.89
N ILE A 258 8.72 11.32 21.08
CA ILE A 258 9.17 11.03 19.72
C ILE A 258 10.31 9.99 19.75
N ILE A 259 11.35 10.23 20.57
CA ILE A 259 12.50 9.33 20.67
C ILE A 259 12.05 7.92 21.14
N PRO A 260 11.30 7.77 22.25
CA PRO A 260 10.79 6.46 22.66
C PRO A 260 10.00 5.74 21.57
N VAL A 261 9.08 6.43 20.88
CA VAL A 261 8.24 5.82 19.83
C VAL A 261 9.09 5.35 18.65
N VAL A 262 10.06 6.14 18.21
CA VAL A 262 10.97 5.79 17.11
C VAL A 262 11.85 4.60 17.50
N VAL A 263 12.44 4.63 18.70
CA VAL A 263 13.29 3.53 19.21
C VAL A 263 12.49 2.23 19.31
N VAL A 264 11.32 2.24 19.95
CA VAL A 264 10.44 1.06 20.06
C VAL A 264 10.04 0.56 18.67
N SER A 265 9.72 1.46 17.74
CA SER A 265 9.35 1.08 16.38
C SER A 265 10.50 0.38 15.64
N ILE A 266 11.75 0.87 15.78
CA ILE A 266 12.94 0.27 15.17
C ILE A 266 13.28 -1.08 15.83
N MET A 267 13.21 -1.15 17.17
CA MET A 267 13.46 -2.40 17.91
C MET A 267 12.42 -3.49 17.58
N LEU A 268 11.15 -3.11 17.41
CA LEU A 268 10.14 -4.07 16.98
C LEU A 268 10.37 -4.49 15.54
N MET A 269 10.75 -3.57 14.65
CA MET A 269 11.04 -3.89 13.24
C MET A 269 12.18 -4.93 13.11
N SER A 270 13.23 -4.84 13.92
CA SER A 270 14.36 -5.78 13.86
C SER A 270 13.95 -7.23 14.19
N SER A 271 12.83 -7.42 14.88
CA SER A 271 12.26 -8.75 15.19
C SER A 271 11.55 -9.40 13.99
N PHE A 272 11.37 -8.68 12.87
CA PHE A 272 10.72 -9.19 11.65
C PHE A 272 11.73 -9.35 10.51
N GLN A 273 12.09 -10.60 10.19
CA GLN A 273 13.15 -10.95 9.23
C GLN A 273 12.90 -10.44 7.79
N GLY A 274 11.64 -10.27 7.36
CA GLY A 274 11.30 -9.84 6.01
C GLY A 274 11.40 -8.33 5.75
N ILE A 275 11.09 -7.48 6.74
CA ILE A 275 11.12 -6.02 6.54
C ILE A 275 12.56 -5.50 6.54
N SER A 276 13.40 -5.99 7.45
CA SER A 276 14.78 -5.56 7.57
C SER A 276 15.59 -5.85 6.31
N GLN A 277 15.44 -7.06 5.73
CA GLN A 277 16.07 -7.43 4.46
C GLN A 277 15.56 -6.58 3.29
N ARG A 278 14.26 -6.26 3.31
CA ARG A 278 13.63 -5.39 2.32
C ARG A 278 14.12 -3.95 2.42
N PHE A 279 14.26 -3.39 3.63
CA PHE A 279 14.88 -2.07 3.79
C PHE A 279 16.35 -2.08 3.33
N ALA A 280 17.12 -3.09 3.72
CA ALA A 280 18.53 -3.24 3.31
C ALA A 280 18.72 -3.40 1.79
N SER A 281 17.74 -3.99 1.09
CA SER A 281 17.76 -4.16 -0.37
C SER A 281 17.24 -2.94 -1.16
N THR A 282 16.87 -1.84 -0.49
CA THR A 282 16.37 -0.64 -1.20
C THR A 282 17.49 0.06 -1.97
N ILE A 283 18.67 0.15 -1.36
CA ILE A 283 19.91 0.62 -1.97
C ILE A 283 20.98 -0.34 -1.52
N THR A 284 21.52 -1.13 -2.45
CA THR A 284 22.56 -2.10 -2.14
C THR A 284 23.82 -1.73 -2.91
N GLU A 285 24.95 -1.70 -2.21
CA GLU A 285 26.25 -1.59 -2.86
C GLU A 285 26.56 -2.92 -3.55
N VAL A 286 26.78 -2.85 -4.86
CA VAL A 286 27.08 -4.01 -5.69
C VAL A 286 28.37 -3.78 -6.47
N ASP A 287 29.10 -4.86 -6.67
CA ASP A 287 30.28 -4.87 -7.53
C ASP A 287 29.81 -5.05 -8.99
N LEU A 288 29.68 -3.94 -9.70
CA LEU A 288 29.21 -3.90 -11.08
C LEU A 288 30.36 -4.22 -12.03
N VAL A 289 30.18 -5.27 -12.84
CA VAL A 289 31.08 -5.61 -13.94
C VAL A 289 30.72 -4.74 -15.14
N VAL A 290 31.67 -3.95 -15.62
CA VAL A 290 31.52 -3.05 -16.75
C VAL A 290 32.53 -3.44 -17.82
N ASP A 291 32.10 -3.48 -19.08
CA ASP A 291 33.02 -3.66 -20.20
C ASP A 291 33.92 -2.42 -20.34
N ALA A 292 35.23 -2.62 -20.31
CA ALA A 292 36.22 -1.55 -20.35
C ALA A 292 36.20 -0.76 -21.67
N ARG A 293 35.73 -1.37 -22.77
CA ARG A 293 35.69 -0.72 -24.10
C ARG A 293 34.41 0.06 -24.31
N SER A 294 33.26 -0.51 -23.95
CA SER A 294 31.95 0.11 -24.21
C SER A 294 31.41 0.92 -23.04
N GLY A 295 31.96 0.74 -21.82
CA GLY A 295 31.44 1.35 -20.61
C GLY A 295 30.06 0.83 -20.18
N LYS A 296 29.53 -0.20 -20.86
CA LYS A 296 28.21 -0.76 -20.57
C LYS A 296 28.27 -1.76 -19.41
N ALA A 297 27.24 -1.74 -18.57
CA ALA A 297 27.06 -2.69 -17.49
C ALA A 297 26.77 -4.09 -18.03
N VAL A 298 27.54 -5.07 -17.55
CA VAL A 298 27.55 -6.47 -18.00
C VAL A 298 26.79 -7.35 -16.99
N GLY A 299 26.98 -7.10 -15.69
CA GLY A 299 26.27 -7.78 -14.60
C GLY A 299 26.86 -7.49 -13.22
N ILE A 300 26.34 -8.14 -12.17
CA ILE A 300 26.83 -8.00 -10.79
C ILE A 300 27.75 -9.18 -10.44
N SER A 301 28.94 -8.89 -9.90
CA SER A 301 29.88 -9.89 -9.39
C SER A 301 29.42 -10.45 -8.05
N LYS A 302 29.39 -11.79 -7.92
CA LYS A 302 29.21 -12.48 -6.63
C LYS A 302 30.52 -12.98 -6.01
N GLY A 303 31.66 -12.66 -6.64
CA GLY A 303 32.98 -13.11 -6.22
C GLY A 303 33.74 -13.82 -7.35
N THR A 304 34.88 -14.39 -6.98
CA THR A 304 35.81 -15.04 -7.90
C THR A 304 35.79 -16.55 -7.66
N ASP A 305 35.67 -17.36 -8.71
CA ASP A 305 35.80 -18.81 -8.62
C ASP A 305 37.24 -19.22 -8.28
N LYS A 306 37.45 -20.48 -7.85
CA LYS A 306 38.76 -21.07 -7.51
C LYS A 306 39.80 -20.98 -8.64
N THR A 307 39.36 -20.72 -9.86
CA THR A 307 40.19 -20.53 -11.06
C THR A 307 40.46 -19.06 -11.42
N GLY A 308 40.06 -18.10 -10.58
CA GLY A 308 40.29 -16.67 -10.83
C GLY A 308 39.28 -15.98 -11.76
N LYS A 309 38.19 -16.66 -12.15
CA LYS A 309 37.12 -16.08 -13.01
C LYS A 309 36.07 -15.36 -12.16
N ILE A 310 35.59 -14.19 -12.60
CA ILE A 310 34.49 -13.49 -11.92
C ILE A 310 33.17 -14.20 -12.24
N LEU A 311 32.40 -14.53 -11.20
CA LEU A 311 31.08 -15.12 -11.33
C LEU A 311 30.00 -14.04 -11.38
N ILE A 312 29.23 -14.05 -12.47
CA ILE A 312 28.07 -13.18 -12.66
C ILE A 312 26.81 -14.05 -12.56
N GLU A 313 25.99 -13.81 -11.54
CA GLU A 313 24.67 -14.45 -11.37
C GLU A 313 23.54 -13.45 -11.60
N GLU A 314 22.51 -13.87 -12.34
CA GLU A 314 21.30 -13.09 -12.63
C GLU A 314 20.37 -12.98 -11.39
N LYS A 315 20.63 -13.79 -10.34
CA LYS A 315 19.82 -13.90 -9.13
C LYS A 315 20.55 -13.30 -7.92
N GLN A 316 20.04 -12.18 -7.39
CA GLN A 316 20.51 -11.70 -6.09
C GLN A 316 20.16 -12.69 -4.98
N SER A 317 20.98 -12.74 -3.92
CA SER A 317 20.73 -13.52 -2.70
C SER A 317 19.48 -13.08 -1.91
N THR A 318 18.81 -12.02 -2.38
CA THR A 318 17.55 -11.46 -1.86
C THR A 318 16.30 -12.14 -2.45
N GLY A 319 16.46 -13.08 -3.40
CA GLY A 319 15.35 -13.78 -4.03
C GLY A 319 14.65 -13.01 -5.17
N GLU A 320 15.17 -11.83 -5.53
CA GLU A 320 14.63 -11.01 -6.63
C GLU A 320 15.55 -11.09 -7.86
N SER A 321 14.96 -11.36 -9.04
CA SER A 321 15.67 -11.34 -10.33
C SER A 321 15.70 -9.92 -10.86
N LEU A 322 16.86 -9.27 -10.82
CA LEU A 322 17.06 -8.01 -11.52
C LEU A 322 17.42 -8.34 -12.98
N PRO A 323 16.63 -7.89 -13.98
CA PRO A 323 17.00 -8.11 -15.38
C PRO A 323 18.31 -7.38 -15.72
N GLN A 324 19.05 -7.90 -16.70
CA GLN A 324 20.16 -7.18 -17.33
C GLN A 324 19.74 -5.75 -17.69
N GLY A 325 20.49 -4.75 -17.21
CA GLY A 325 20.22 -3.34 -17.47
C GLY A 325 19.61 -2.55 -16.32
N SER A 326 19.53 -3.10 -15.11
CA SER A 326 19.12 -2.33 -13.92
C SER A 326 19.92 -1.04 -13.76
N GLY A 327 19.28 0.03 -13.28
CA GLY A 327 19.90 1.34 -13.17
C GLY A 327 20.88 1.36 -12.02
N PHE A 328 22.11 1.79 -12.29
CA PHE A 328 23.16 1.89 -11.28
C PHE A 328 23.57 3.35 -11.12
N ILE A 329 23.72 3.83 -9.88
CA ILE A 329 24.47 5.06 -9.65
C ILE A 329 25.93 4.66 -9.42
N SER A 330 26.80 5.15 -10.30
CA SER A 330 28.24 5.00 -10.15
C SER A 330 28.67 5.73 -8.88
N ALA A 331 29.25 5.01 -7.92
CA ALA A 331 29.83 5.66 -6.76
C ALA A 331 31.08 6.45 -7.19
N PRO A 332 31.30 7.68 -6.69
CA PRO A 332 32.55 8.38 -6.95
C PRO A 332 33.71 7.58 -6.35
N SER A 333 34.64 7.21 -7.22
CA SER A 333 35.98 6.68 -6.94
C SER A 333 36.09 5.47 -5.99
N LYS A 334 36.04 4.26 -6.59
CA LYS A 334 37.04 3.19 -6.36
C LYS A 334 36.96 2.20 -7.52
N GLN A 335 37.91 2.30 -8.45
CA GLN A 335 38.07 1.37 -9.55
C GLN A 335 38.59 0.06 -8.96
N GLY A 336 37.78 -0.99 -9.00
CA GLY A 336 38.16 -2.34 -8.57
C GLY A 336 38.98 -3.06 -9.64
N SER A 337 39.46 -4.24 -9.27
CA SER A 337 40.31 -5.12 -10.09
C SER A 337 39.77 -5.33 -11.52
N SER A 338 40.66 -5.31 -12.50
CA SER A 338 40.37 -5.69 -13.89
C SER A 338 40.42 -7.21 -14.05
N ALA A 339 39.51 -7.79 -14.82
CA ALA A 339 39.50 -9.21 -15.14
C ALA A 339 39.31 -9.44 -16.63
N ASN A 340 40.01 -10.45 -17.15
CA ASN A 340 40.00 -10.80 -18.58
C ASN A 340 39.02 -11.93 -18.92
N LYS A 341 38.45 -12.60 -17.91
CA LYS A 341 37.52 -13.73 -18.08
C LYS A 341 36.37 -13.64 -17.07
N ILE A 342 35.14 -13.73 -17.57
CA ILE A 342 33.91 -13.76 -16.76
C ILE A 342 33.15 -15.06 -17.05
N SER A 343 32.53 -15.62 -16.02
CA SER A 343 31.65 -16.78 -16.13
C SER A 343 30.23 -16.37 -15.75
N TYR A 344 29.33 -16.48 -16.71
CA TYR A 344 27.90 -16.27 -16.50
C TYR A 344 27.25 -17.53 -16.01
N LYS A 345 26.43 -17.43 -14.97
CA LYS A 345 25.60 -18.54 -14.51
C LYS A 345 24.14 -18.11 -14.52
N ARG A 346 23.36 -18.71 -15.41
CA ARG A 346 21.92 -18.48 -15.57
C ARG A 346 21.17 -19.73 -15.12
N THR A 347 20.36 -19.61 -14.09
CA THR A 347 19.46 -20.67 -13.66
C THR A 347 18.05 -20.39 -14.18
N LYS A 348 17.59 -21.20 -15.14
CA LYS A 348 16.21 -21.19 -15.64
C LYS A 348 15.41 -22.30 -14.97
N ILE A 349 14.13 -22.05 -14.73
CA ILE A 349 13.19 -23.10 -14.33
C ILE A 349 12.40 -23.48 -15.59
N GLN A 350 12.60 -24.70 -16.08
CA GLN A 350 11.85 -25.25 -17.19
C GLN A 350 11.19 -26.55 -16.71
N ALA A 351 9.86 -26.64 -16.82
CA ALA A 351 9.08 -27.80 -16.41
C ALA A 351 9.33 -28.30 -14.97
N GLY A 352 9.59 -27.38 -14.02
CA GLY A 352 9.77 -27.72 -12.60
C GLY A 352 11.17 -28.22 -12.22
N GLN A 353 12.14 -28.23 -13.16
CA GLN A 353 13.55 -28.52 -12.88
C GLN A 353 14.40 -27.24 -13.04
N GLU A 354 15.36 -27.05 -12.11
CA GLU A 354 16.34 -25.96 -12.18
C GLU A 354 17.48 -26.34 -13.13
N ILE A 355 17.51 -25.73 -14.31
CA ILE A 355 18.60 -25.89 -15.28
C ILE A 355 19.55 -24.72 -15.12
N THR A 356 20.81 -25.00 -14.78
CA THR A 356 21.86 -24.00 -14.66
C THR A 356 22.75 -24.03 -15.90
N GLU A 357 22.64 -23.02 -16.75
CA GLU A 357 23.51 -22.78 -17.89
C GLU A 357 24.70 -21.94 -17.44
N VAL A 358 25.93 -22.42 -17.69
CA VAL A 358 27.16 -21.66 -17.47
C VAL A 358 27.74 -21.25 -18.82
N THR A 359 27.98 -19.97 -19.04
CA THR A 359 28.58 -19.43 -20.27
C THR A 359 29.81 -18.62 -19.93
N ASP A 360 30.97 -19.04 -20.42
CA ASP A 360 32.21 -18.29 -20.25
C ASP A 360 32.37 -17.25 -21.36
N MET A 361 32.76 -16.03 -20.99
CA MET A 361 33.10 -14.97 -21.94
C MET A 361 34.48 -14.40 -21.60
N GLU A 362 35.29 -14.17 -22.64
CA GLU A 362 36.59 -13.51 -22.54
C GLU A 362 36.48 -12.06 -23.05
N GLY A 363 37.06 -11.12 -22.32
CA GLY A 363 36.97 -9.69 -22.62
C GLY A 363 37.60 -8.85 -21.52
N ASN A 364 37.83 -7.55 -21.78
CA ASN A 364 38.37 -6.64 -20.77
C ASN A 364 37.24 -6.08 -19.90
N PHE A 365 37.11 -6.58 -18.68
CA PHE A 365 36.09 -6.14 -17.74
C PHE A 365 36.71 -5.43 -16.53
N VAL A 366 36.05 -4.37 -16.07
CA VAL A 366 36.42 -3.61 -14.87
C VAL A 366 35.30 -3.74 -13.85
N ILE A 367 35.65 -4.10 -12.62
CA ILE A 367 34.70 -4.05 -11.51
C ILE A 367 34.64 -2.61 -10.98
N LYS A 368 33.45 -2.03 -10.93
CA LYS A 368 33.19 -0.74 -10.27
C LYS A 368 32.18 -0.94 -9.16
N LYS A 369 32.43 -0.32 -8.01
CA LYS A 369 31.40 -0.21 -6.97
C LYS A 369 30.27 0.69 -7.45
N ALA A 370 29.06 0.17 -7.40
CA ALA A 370 27.87 0.90 -7.80
C ALA A 370 26.74 0.69 -6.80
N LEU A 371 25.84 1.66 -6.71
CA LEU A 371 24.61 1.52 -5.95
C LEU A 371 23.53 0.98 -6.87
N ALA A 372 23.03 -0.22 -6.57
CA ALA A 372 21.87 -0.80 -7.23
C ALA A 372 20.60 -0.45 -6.46
N TYR A 373 19.56 -0.09 -7.20
CA TYR A 373 18.22 0.16 -6.66
C TYR A 373 17.31 -1.06 -6.88
N ASP A 374 16.34 -1.23 -5.98
CA ASP A 374 15.28 -2.25 -6.06
C ASP A 374 14.62 -2.30 -7.45
N VAL A 375 14.15 -3.50 -7.84
CA VAL A 375 13.33 -3.76 -9.03
C VAL A 375 12.23 -2.71 -9.21
N SER A 376 11.56 -2.33 -8.11
CA SER A 376 10.47 -1.34 -8.13
C SER A 376 10.88 0.05 -8.65
N PHE A 377 12.12 0.47 -8.38
CA PHE A 377 12.69 1.70 -8.91
C PHE A 377 13.11 1.49 -10.36
N THR A 378 13.82 0.40 -10.62
CA THR A 378 14.30 0.00 -11.95
C THR A 378 13.16 -0.04 -12.98
N THR A 379 12.06 -0.75 -12.68
CA THR A 379 10.89 -0.86 -13.57
C THR A 379 10.27 0.50 -13.89
N ARG A 380 10.22 1.42 -12.92
CA ARG A 380 9.63 2.75 -13.12
C ARG A 380 10.55 3.65 -13.94
N PHE A 381 11.78 3.83 -13.49
CA PHE A 381 12.72 4.78 -14.09
C PHE A 381 13.20 4.35 -15.48
N GLN A 382 13.30 3.05 -15.75
CA GLN A 382 13.84 2.55 -17.03
C GLN A 382 12.77 2.01 -17.96
N GLY A 383 11.69 1.46 -17.41
CA GLY A 383 10.62 0.85 -18.21
C GLY A 383 9.45 1.80 -18.40
N GLN A 384 8.73 2.07 -17.31
CA GLN A 384 7.42 2.71 -17.39
C GLN A 384 7.50 4.19 -17.73
N TRP A 385 8.35 4.97 -17.06
CA TRP A 385 8.40 6.42 -17.25
C TRP A 385 8.91 6.81 -18.64
N PRO A 386 10.02 6.23 -19.16
CA PRO A 386 10.48 6.55 -20.52
C PRO A 386 9.46 6.19 -21.60
N ARG A 387 8.79 5.04 -21.46
CA ARG A 387 7.71 4.64 -22.39
C ARG A 387 6.49 5.55 -22.29
N ALA A 388 6.16 6.01 -21.08
CA ALA A 388 5.06 6.94 -20.89
C ALA A 388 5.37 8.30 -21.52
N THR A 389 6.59 8.81 -21.37
CA THR A 389 7.03 10.05 -22.05
C THR A 389 7.05 9.88 -23.57
N GLU A 390 7.60 8.77 -24.08
CA GLU A 390 7.63 8.50 -25.52
C GLU A 390 6.20 8.38 -26.11
N ALA A 391 5.29 7.74 -25.39
CA ALA A 391 3.89 7.66 -25.80
C ALA A 391 3.21 9.03 -25.77
N PHE A 392 3.51 9.87 -24.77
CA PHE A 392 2.98 11.22 -24.67
C PHE A 392 3.48 12.12 -25.81
N ASP A 393 4.77 12.07 -26.13
CA ASP A 393 5.37 12.83 -27.23
C ASP A 393 4.77 12.43 -28.60
N ARG A 394 4.49 11.14 -28.80
CA ARG A 394 3.81 10.64 -30.01
C ARG A 394 2.34 11.08 -30.13
N SER A 395 1.72 11.49 -29.03
CA SER A 395 0.29 11.88 -28.98
C SER A 395 0.08 13.40 -29.06
N MET A 396 1.15 14.19 -29.01
CA MET A 396 1.14 15.66 -29.12
C MET A 396 1.30 16.18 -30.56
N LEU A 397 1.47 15.28 -31.53
CA LEU A 397 1.44 15.53 -32.98
C LEU A 397 0.15 14.95 -33.56
#